data_AF-A0A6L8EHS3-F1
#
_entry.id   AF-A0A6L8EHS3-F1
#
_cell.length_a   1.000
_cell.length_b   1.000
_cell.length_c   1.000
_cell.angle_alpha   90.00
_cell.angle_beta   90.00
_cell.angle_gamma   90.00
#
_symmetry.space_group_name_H-M   'P 1'
#
loop_
_entity.id
_entity.type
_entity.pdbx_description
1 polymer ?
#
loop_
_entity_poly.entity_id
_entity_poly.type
_entity_poly.pdbx_seq_one_letter_code
_entity_poly.pdbx_strand_id
1 'polypeptide(L)'
;VNETVPPDELDSAVASLAQKIAGKSPLAVSMGKKMFYRQGAMDLSAAYEFAGERMTCNMDSEDAREGIDAFIEKRRPVWKGR
;
A
#
# COMPACT_ATOMS: atom_id res chain seq x y z
N VAL A 1 -11.49 -14.41 6.51
CA VAL A 1 -12.41 -13.91 5.46
C VAL A 1 -12.60 -12.42 5.67
N ASN A 2 -12.47 -11.61 4.62
CA ASN A 2 -12.63 -10.15 4.68
C ASN A 2 -14.04 -9.70 4.25
N GLU A 3 -14.68 -10.44 3.35
CA GLU A 3 -16.01 -10.15 2.80
C GLU A 3 -16.69 -11.46 2.37
N THR A 4 -18.02 -11.50 2.40
CA THR A 4 -18.85 -12.62 1.93
C THR A 4 -19.91 -12.09 0.98
N VAL A 5 -19.97 -12.64 -0.23
CA VAL A 5 -20.90 -12.22 -1.28
C VAL A 5 -21.62 -13.43 -1.88
N PRO A 6 -22.77 -13.23 -2.54
CA PRO A 6 -23.40 -14.27 -3.36
C PRO A 6 -22.42 -14.87 -4.37
N PRO A 7 -22.54 -16.17 -4.72
CA PRO A 7 -21.60 -16.83 -5.63
C PRO A 7 -21.45 -16.14 -7.00
N ASP A 8 -22.52 -15.55 -7.52
CA ASP A 8 -22.59 -14.84 -8.79
C ASP A 8 -21.93 -13.45 -8.75
N GLU A 9 -21.66 -12.90 -7.56
CA GLU A 9 -20.97 -11.62 -7.37
C GLU A 9 -19.48 -11.77 -7.04
N LEU A 10 -19.01 -12.99 -6.78
CA LEU A 10 -17.65 -13.27 -6.30
C LEU A 10 -16.57 -12.66 -7.20
N ASP A 11 -16.66 -12.86 -8.51
CA ASP A 11 -15.68 -12.36 -9.46
C ASP A 11 -15.64 -10.82 -9.49
N SER A 12 -16.80 -10.18 -9.38
CA SER A 12 -16.90 -8.72 -9.33
C SER A 12 -16.29 -8.16 -8.04
N ALA A 13 -16.56 -8.78 -6.90
CA ALA A 13 -15.99 -8.40 -5.61
C ALA A 13 -14.46 -8.55 -5.60
N VAL A 14 -13.95 -9.68 -6.09
CA VAL A 14 -12.51 -9.95 -6.22
C VAL A 14 -11.86 -8.94 -7.16
N ALA A 15 -12.44 -8.70 -8.35
CA ALA A 15 -11.91 -7.74 -9.30
C ALA A 15 -11.88 -6.32 -8.72
N SER A 16 -12.94 -5.91 -8.02
CA SER A 16 -13.02 -4.60 -7.35
C SER A 16 -11.89 -4.43 -6.33
N LEU A 17 -11.64 -5.43 -5.48
CA LEU A 17 -10.55 -5.39 -4.51
C LEU A 17 -9.17 -5.38 -5.18
N ALA A 18 -8.98 -6.23 -6.19
CA ALA A 18 -7.72 -6.31 -6.95
C ALA A 18 -7.41 -4.96 -7.63
N GLN A 19 -8.41 -4.32 -8.24
CA GLN A 19 -8.24 -3.01 -8.87
C GLN A 19 -7.93 -1.90 -7.87
N LYS A 20 -8.56 -1.92 -6.69
CA LYS A 20 -8.23 -0.96 -5.61
C LYS A 20 -6.77 -1.06 -5.19
N ILE A 21 -6.22 -2.28 -5.12
CA ILE A 21 -4.82 -2.53 -4.77
C ILE A 21 -3.90 -2.15 -5.94
N ALA A 22 -4.23 -2.58 -7.16
CA ALA A 22 -3.45 -2.30 -8.37
C ALA A 22 -3.39 -0.81 -8.72
N GLY A 23 -4.37 -0.01 -8.28
CA GLY A 23 -4.38 1.44 -8.41
C GLY A 23 -3.45 2.19 -7.44
N LYS A 24 -2.68 1.50 -6.60
CA LYS A 24 -1.71 2.10 -5.65
C LYS A 24 -0.28 1.91 -6.17
N SER A 25 0.68 2.64 -5.59
CA SER A 25 2.10 2.38 -5.83
C SER A 25 2.46 0.92 -5.49
N PRO A 26 2.97 0.12 -6.45
CA PRO A 26 3.33 -1.26 -6.19
C PRO A 26 4.52 -1.37 -5.23
N LEU A 27 5.43 -0.39 -5.24
CA LEU A 27 6.54 -0.31 -4.28
C LEU A 27 5.99 -0.11 -2.86
N ALA A 28 5.11 0.87 -2.66
CA ALA A 28 4.54 1.16 -1.34
C ALA A 28 3.75 -0.03 -0.79
N VAL A 29 2.92 -0.69 -1.62
CA VAL A 29 2.16 -1.89 -1.22
C VAL A 29 3.10 -3.03 -0.83
N SER A 30 4.16 -3.28 -1.61
CA SER A 30 5.13 -4.34 -1.31
C SER A 30 5.89 -4.06 -0.01
N MET A 31 6.38 -2.83 0.16
CA MET A 31 7.12 -2.41 1.36
C MET A 31 6.25 -2.45 2.61
N GLY A 32 5.04 -1.88 2.52
CA GLY A 32 4.07 -1.85 3.62
C GLY A 32 3.65 -3.24 4.05
N LYS A 33 3.36 -4.15 3.11
CA LYS A 33 3.01 -5.54 3.42
C LYS A 33 4.14 -6.28 4.15
N LYS A 34 5.38 -6.18 3.67
CA LYS A 34 6.55 -6.78 4.32
C LYS A 34 6.75 -6.23 5.74
N MET A 35 6.61 -4.91 5.90
CA MET A 35 6.73 -4.26 7.20
C MET A 35 5.62 -4.72 8.16
N PHE A 36 4.37 -4.74 7.71
CA PHE A 36 3.19 -5.13 8.50
C PHE A 36 3.31 -6.54 9.09
N TYR A 37 3.77 -7.52 8.31
CA TYR A 37 3.94 -8.88 8.83
C TYR A 37 5.15 -9.00 9.77
N ARG A 38 6.24 -8.28 9.48
CA ARG A 38 7.45 -8.36 10.31
C ARG A 38 7.26 -7.69 11.68
N GLN A 39 6.56 -6.55 11.74
CA GLN A 39 6.35 -5.83 13.00
C GLN A 39 5.50 -6.60 14.02
N GLY A 40 4.65 -7.53 13.56
CA GLY A 40 3.77 -8.30 14.47
C GLY A 40 4.51 -9.25 15.42
N ALA A 41 5.80 -9.50 15.20
CA ALA A 41 6.65 -10.29 16.09
C ALA A 41 7.55 -9.42 16.99
N MET A 42 7.44 -8.09 16.92
CA MET A 42 8.25 -7.14 17.67
C MET A 42 7.45 -6.61 18.87
N ASP A 43 8.17 -6.12 19.89
CA ASP A 43 7.54 -5.25 20.89
C ASP A 43 7.15 -3.91 20.26
N LEU A 44 6.28 -3.16 20.94
CA LEU A 44 5.71 -1.93 20.41
C LEU A 44 6.78 -0.88 20.07
N SER A 45 7.81 -0.72 20.90
CA SER A 45 8.84 0.29 20.69
C SER A 45 9.67 -0.06 19.45
N ALA A 46 10.13 -1.30 19.36
CA ALA A 46 10.88 -1.78 18.20
C ALA A 46 10.04 -1.76 16.91
N ALA A 47 8.74 -2.08 17.00
CA ALA A 47 7.82 -2.00 15.87
C ALA A 47 7.71 -0.57 15.32
N TYR A 48 7.63 0.44 16.19
CA TYR A 48 7.59 1.84 15.78
C TYR A 48 8.90 2.32 15.16
N GLU A 49 10.04 1.99 15.75
CA GLU A 49 11.35 2.32 15.20
C GLU A 49 11.51 1.73 13.79
N PHE A 50 11.21 0.43 13.66
CA PHE A 50 11.24 -0.26 12.38
C PHE A 50 10.25 0.34 11.36
N ALA A 51 9.01 0.62 11.75
CA ALA A 51 8.02 1.23 10.86
C ALA A 51 8.45 2.63 10.40
N GLY A 52 9.06 3.42 11.27
CA GLY A 52 9.62 4.74 10.96
C GLY A 52 10.69 4.67 9.89
N GLU A 53 11.68 3.79 10.03
CA GLU A 53 12.72 3.57 9.01
C GLU A 53 12.12 3.17 7.65
N ARG A 54 11.15 2.24 7.65
CA ARG A 54 10.48 1.79 6.42
C ARG A 54 9.68 2.91 5.76
N MET A 55 9.05 3.78 6.55
CA MET A 55 8.32 4.94 6.05
C MET A 55 9.27 5.95 5.40
N THR A 56 10.39 6.29 6.06
CA THR A 56 11.40 7.21 5.52
C THR A 56 11.97 6.69 4.20
N CYS A 57 12.31 5.40 4.14
CA CYS A 57 12.78 4.78 2.89
C CYS A 57 11.71 4.81 1.78
N ASN A 58 10.43 4.68 2.12
CA ASN A 58 9.34 4.81 1.15
C ASN A 58 9.24 6.23 0.59
N MET A 59 9.45 7.25 1.45
CA MET A 59 9.36 8.66 1.07
C MET A 59 10.41 9.09 0.04
N ASP A 60 11.55 8.41 -0.04
CA ASP A 60 12.60 8.70 -1.03
C ASP A 60 12.27 8.20 -2.45
N SER A 61 11.24 7.35 -2.60
CA SER A 61 10.84 6.78 -3.90
C SER A 61 10.30 7.83 -4.89
N GLU A 62 10.34 7.51 -6.19
CA GLU A 62 9.66 8.35 -7.20
C GLU A 62 8.15 8.29 -7.00
N ASP A 63 7.61 7.12 -6.69
CA ASP A 63 6.18 6.93 -6.43
C ASP A 63 5.67 7.75 -5.24
N ALA A 64 6.44 7.89 -4.15
CA ALA A 64 6.01 8.71 -3.01
C ALA A 64 5.92 10.19 -3.39
N ARG A 65 6.92 10.71 -4.12
CA ARG A 65 6.92 12.08 -4.64
C ARG A 65 5.74 12.32 -5.58
N GLU A 66 5.56 11.45 -6.56
CA GLU A 66 4.44 11.51 -7.51
C GLU A 66 3.08 11.46 -6.80
N GLY A 67 2.93 10.62 -5.77
CA GLY A 67 1.69 10.52 -5.02
C GLY A 67 1.34 11.81 -4.27
N ILE A 68 2.35 12.48 -3.71
CA ILE A 68 2.20 13.78 -3.04
C ILE A 68 1.88 14.87 -4.05
N ASP A 69 2.64 14.96 -5.14
CA ASP A 69 2.44 15.95 -6.19
C ASP A 69 1.06 15.80 -6.84
N ALA A 70 0.67 14.57 -7.20
CA ALA A 70 -0.65 14.30 -7.78
C ALA A 70 -1.79 14.68 -6.83
N PHE A 71 -1.62 14.47 -5.52
CA PHE A 71 -2.59 14.90 -4.52
C PHE A 71 -2.71 16.43 -4.46
N ILE A 72 -1.58 17.13 -4.38
CA ILE A 72 -1.52 18.61 -4.35
C ILE A 72 -2.15 19.20 -5.62
N GLU A 73 -1.84 18.62 -6.77
CA GLU A 73 -2.32 19.04 -8.09
C GLU A 73 -3.73 18.52 -8.44
N LYS A 74 -4.36 17.73 -7.55
CA LYS A 74 -5.70 17.15 -7.73
C LYS A 74 -5.84 16.31 -9.01
N ARG A 75 -4.78 15.61 -9.40
CA ARG A 75 -4.76 14.69 -10.55
C ARG A 75 -4.59 13.24 -10.10
N ARG A 76 -4.78 12.31 -11.03
CA ARG A 76 -4.45 10.90 -10.77
C ARG A 76 -2.92 10.71 -10.85
N PRO A 77 -2.33 9.94 -9.91
CA PRO A 77 -0.91 9.63 -9.95
C PRO A 77 -0.59 8.59 -11.02
N VAL A 78 0.64 8.65 -11.55
CA VAL A 78 1.22 7.69 -12.49
C VAL A 78 2.35 6.93 -11.81
N TRP A 79 2.06 5.71 -11.37
CA TRP A 79 3.03 4.88 -10.65
C TRP A 79 4.06 4.25 -11.59
N LYS A 80 5.34 4.32 -11.22
CA LYS A 80 6.47 3.69 -11.92
C LYS A 80 7.03 2.48 -11.17
N GLY A 81 6.64 2.30 -9.89
CA GLY A 81 7.05 1.17 -9.07
C GLY A 81 8.49 1.25 -8.56
N ARG A 82 9.02 2.46 -8.39
CA ARG A 82 10.36 2.74 -7.87
C ARG A 82 10.41 4.07 -7.13
#